data_AF-A0A7K2BVP7-F1
#
_entry.id   AF-A0A7K2BVP7-F1
#
_cell.length_a   1.000
_cell.length_b   1.000
_cell.length_c   1.000
_cell.angle_alpha   90.00
_cell.angle_beta   90.00
_cell.angle_gamma   90.00
#
_symmetry.space_group_name_H-M   'P 1'
#
loop_
_entity.id
_entity.type
_entity.pdbx_description
1 polymer ?
#
loop_
_entity_poly.entity_id
_entity_poly.type
_entity_poly.pdbx_seq_one_letter_code
_entity_poly.pdbx_strand_id
1 'polypeptide(L)'
;EIFFLGRTYSAQEAFEMGMVNKVVPHVELERVALEWAREINAKSPTAQRMVKFALNLVDDGLIGQQVFAGEATRLAYMTDEAAEGRDAFLHKRPPDWSPFPWHY
;
A
#
# COMPACT_ATOMS: atom_id res chain seq x y z
N GLU A 1 3.36 -28.23 7.64
CA GLU A 1 4.55 -28.84 8.28
C GLU A 1 5.10 -27.98 9.42
N ILE A 2 5.48 -26.73 9.16
CA ILE A 2 6.11 -25.81 10.14
C ILE A 2 5.45 -25.86 11.53
N PHE A 3 4.13 -25.62 11.61
CA PHE A 3 3.41 -25.55 12.89
C PHE A 3 3.29 -26.89 13.64
N PHE A 4 3.01 -27.99 12.93
CA PHE A 4 2.77 -29.28 13.58
C PHE A 4 4.06 -29.96 14.05
N LEU A 5 5.18 -29.76 13.34
CA LEU A 5 6.44 -30.44 13.63
C LEU A 5 7.45 -29.56 14.39
N GLY A 6 7.31 -28.23 14.36
CA GLY A 6 8.15 -27.31 15.13
C GLY A 6 9.66 -27.41 14.85
N ARG A 7 10.05 -27.80 13.62
CA ARG A 7 11.46 -27.92 13.22
C ARG A 7 12.11 -26.56 13.03
N THR A 8 13.44 -26.53 13.17
CA THR A 8 14.27 -25.38 12.82
C THR A 8 14.60 -25.39 11.34
N TYR A 9 14.61 -24.20 10.72
CA TYR A 9 14.98 -24.01 9.33
C TYR A 9 16.08 -22.94 9.25
N SER A 10 17.05 -23.18 8.37
CA SER A 10 18.08 -22.21 7.99
C SER A 10 17.51 -21.07 7.14
N ALA A 11 18.27 -19.99 6.97
CA ALA A 11 17.88 -18.88 6.09
C ALA A 11 17.71 -19.34 4.63
N GLN A 12 18.49 -20.33 4.18
CA GLN A 12 18.43 -20.87 2.83
C GLN A 12 17.15 -21.69 2.60
N GLU A 13 16.80 -22.59 3.53
CA GLU A 13 15.53 -23.34 3.48
C GLU A 13 14.33 -22.36 3.51
N ALA A 14 14.39 -21.32 4.35
CA ALA A 14 13.35 -20.30 4.41
C ALA A 14 13.19 -19.49 3.11
N PHE A 15 14.28 -19.26 2.38
CA PHE A 15 14.26 -18.62 1.06
C PHE A 15 13.62 -19.53 0.01
N GLU A 16 13.99 -20.81 -0.01
CA GLU A 16 13.41 -21.81 -0.91
C GLU A 16 11.90 -22.02 -0.67
N MET A 17 11.45 -21.86 0.59
CA MET A 17 10.04 -21.89 0.97
C MET A 17 9.28 -20.59 0.65
N GLY A 18 9.96 -19.51 0.25
CA GLY A 18 9.36 -18.24 -0.14
C GLY A 18 9.07 -17.25 0.99
N MET A 19 9.46 -17.55 2.24
CA MET A 19 9.25 -16.66 3.40
C MET A 19 10.43 -15.72 3.69
N VAL A 20 11.57 -15.90 3.01
CA VAL A 20 12.72 -14.99 3.01
C VAL A 20 12.98 -14.52 1.58
N ASN A 21 13.13 -13.20 1.36
CA ASN A 21 13.34 -12.66 0.02
C ASN A 21 14.79 -12.76 -0.49
N LYS A 22 15.80 -12.76 0.40
CA LYS A 22 17.22 -12.85 0.04
C LYS A 22 18.06 -13.35 1.22
N VAL A 23 18.98 -14.26 0.94
CA VAL A 23 19.99 -14.74 1.90
C VAL A 23 21.31 -14.01 1.65
N VAL A 24 21.95 -13.53 2.71
CA VAL A 24 23.21 -12.76 2.67
C VAL A 24 24.16 -13.19 3.78
N PRO A 25 25.48 -12.97 3.65
CA PRO A 25 26.42 -13.14 4.75
C PRO A 25 26.02 -12.30 5.97
N HIS A 26 26.20 -12.85 7.18
CA HIS A 26 25.79 -12.19 8.42
C HIS A 26 26.34 -10.76 8.56
N VAL A 27 27.61 -10.55 8.20
CA VAL A 27 28.29 -9.25 8.26
C VAL A 27 27.74 -8.20 7.28
N GLU A 28 26.95 -8.61 6.29
CA GLU A 28 26.36 -7.73 5.29
C GLU A 28 24.87 -7.44 5.51
N LEU A 29 24.24 -8.09 6.50
CA LEU A 29 22.79 -8.06 6.70
C LEU A 29 22.23 -6.63 6.74
N GLU A 30 22.78 -5.78 7.60
CA GLU A 30 22.32 -4.40 7.74
C GLU A 30 22.63 -3.55 6.50
N ARG A 31 23.79 -3.76 5.89
CA ARG A 31 24.20 -3.04 4.68
C ARG A 31 23.21 -3.28 3.54
N VAL A 32 22.84 -4.54 3.30
CA VAL A 32 21.88 -4.91 2.26
C VAL A 32 20.47 -4.45 2.62
N ALA A 33 20.06 -4.54 3.90
CA ALA A 33 18.76 -4.02 4.34
C ALA A 33 18.61 -2.52 4.07
N LEU A 34 19.65 -1.72 4.36
CA LEU A 34 19.66 -0.28 4.09
C LEU A 34 19.77 0.06 2.60
N GLU A 35 20.38 -0.80 1.80
CA GLU A 35 20.37 -0.69 0.33
C GLU A 35 18.94 -0.83 -0.21
N TRP A 36 18.23 -1.89 0.19
CA TRP A 36 16.83 -2.12 -0.21
C TRP A 36 15.90 -1.02 0.28
N ALA A 37 16.07 -0.56 1.53
CA ALA A 37 15.29 0.55 2.06
C ALA A 37 15.48 1.83 1.24
N ARG A 38 16.71 2.12 0.81
CA ARG A 38 17.00 3.26 -0.08
C ARG A 38 16.31 3.12 -1.44
N GLU A 39 16.32 1.94 -2.03
CA GLU A 39 15.64 1.68 -3.31
C GLU A 39 14.11 1.85 -3.23
N ILE A 40 13.50 1.45 -2.10
CA ILE A 40 12.07 1.62 -1.83
C ILE A 40 11.74 3.10 -1.63
N ASN A 41 12.55 3.82 -0.84
CA ASN A 41 12.35 5.23 -0.52
C ASN A 41 12.60 6.17 -1.71
N ALA A 42 13.26 5.70 -2.76
CA ALA A 42 13.42 6.44 -4.02
C ALA A 42 12.17 6.40 -4.93
N LYS A 43 11.08 5.74 -4.52
CA LYS A 43 9.86 5.53 -5.33
C LYS A 43 8.75 6.50 -4.92
N SER A 44 7.71 6.61 -5.73
CA SER A 44 6.52 7.42 -5.40
C SER A 44 5.90 6.97 -4.07
N PRO A 45 5.82 7.84 -3.05
CA PRO A 45 5.23 7.48 -1.76
C PRO A 45 3.75 7.06 -1.88
N THR A 46 3.02 7.67 -2.81
CA THR A 46 1.62 7.29 -3.09
C THR A 46 1.55 5.89 -3.68
N ALA A 47 2.38 5.57 -4.67
CA ALA A 47 2.41 4.23 -5.25
C ALA A 47 2.78 3.17 -4.21
N GLN A 48 3.78 3.44 -3.36
CA GLN A 48 4.21 2.51 -2.31
C GLN A 48 3.13 2.26 -1.26
N ARG A 49 2.36 3.28 -0.85
CA ARG A 49 1.20 3.06 0.04
C ARG A 49 0.12 2.23 -0.63
N MET A 50 -0.26 2.58 -1.87
CA MET A 50 -1.35 1.91 -2.56
C MET A 50 -1.03 0.45 -2.88
N VAL A 51 0.19 0.13 -3.32
CA VAL A 51 0.56 -1.27 -3.62
C VAL A 51 0.56 -2.14 -2.36
N LYS A 52 1.02 -1.61 -1.23
CA LYS A 52 0.95 -2.31 0.05
C LYS A 52 -0.49 -2.64 0.43
N PHE A 53 -1.38 -1.65 0.34
CA PHE A 53 -2.79 -1.87 0.68
C PHE A 53 -3.51 -2.76 -0.32
N ALA A 54 -3.17 -2.69 -1.61
CA ALA A 54 -3.72 -3.59 -2.62
C ALA A 54 -3.33 -5.06 -2.39
N LEU A 55 -2.06 -5.32 -2.03
CA LEU A 55 -1.59 -6.67 -1.72
C LEU A 55 -2.22 -7.21 -0.44
N ASN A 56 -2.46 -6.36 0.56
CA ASN A 56 -3.18 -6.73 1.78
C ASN A 56 -4.69 -6.96 1.55
N LEU A 57 -5.31 -6.21 0.64
CA LEU A 57 -6.76 -6.18 0.44
C LEU A 57 -7.37 -7.55 0.18
N VAL A 58 -6.66 -8.41 -0.55
CA VAL A 58 -7.17 -9.73 -0.95
C VAL A 58 -7.31 -10.69 0.23
N ASP A 59 -6.56 -10.47 1.31
CA ASP A 59 -6.51 -11.36 2.47
C ASP A 59 -7.12 -10.74 3.74
N ASP A 60 -7.12 -9.39 3.86
CA ASP A 60 -7.55 -8.67 5.07
C ASP A 60 -9.07 -8.37 5.14
N GLY A 61 -9.85 -8.83 4.15
CA GLY A 61 -11.31 -8.69 4.11
C GLY A 61 -11.80 -7.25 4.26
N LEU A 62 -12.80 -7.03 5.13
CA LEU A 62 -13.38 -5.69 5.34
C LEU A 62 -12.38 -4.68 5.91
N ILE A 63 -11.38 -5.13 6.70
CA ILE A 63 -10.33 -4.25 7.22
C ILE A 63 -9.39 -3.83 6.09
N GLY A 64 -9.00 -4.76 5.22
CA GLY A 64 -8.23 -4.46 4.01
C GLY A 64 -8.95 -3.44 3.12
N GLN A 65 -10.26 -3.65 2.92
CA GLN A 65 -11.11 -2.73 2.16
C GLN A 65 -11.14 -1.33 2.78
N GLN A 66 -11.31 -1.24 4.11
CA GLN A 66 -11.32 0.04 4.82
C GLN A 66 -10.01 0.82 4.60
N VAL A 67 -8.86 0.16 4.76
CA VAL A 67 -7.55 0.81 4.64
C VAL A 67 -7.29 1.28 3.21
N PHE A 68 -7.57 0.42 2.22
CA PHE A 68 -7.40 0.77 0.80
C PHE A 68 -8.35 1.90 0.37
N ALA A 69 -9.65 1.78 0.71
CA ALA A 69 -10.65 2.79 0.38
C ALA A 69 -10.39 4.14 1.07
N GLY A 70 -9.79 4.14 2.25
CA GLY A 70 -9.37 5.37 2.95
C GLY A 70 -8.34 6.16 2.15
N GLU A 71 -7.32 5.52 1.56
CA GLU A 71 -6.37 6.21 0.69
C GLU A 71 -6.98 6.65 -0.64
N ALA A 72 -7.85 5.82 -1.24
CA ALA A 72 -8.59 6.21 -2.44
C ALA A 72 -9.44 7.46 -2.19
N THR A 73 -10.08 7.53 -1.02
CA THR A 73 -10.82 8.70 -0.55
C THR A 73 -9.88 9.90 -0.40
N ARG A 74 -8.69 9.74 0.20
CA ARG A 74 -7.71 10.84 0.30
C ARG A 74 -7.31 11.38 -1.08
N LEU A 75 -7.15 10.51 -2.08
CA LEU A 75 -6.87 10.94 -3.45
C LEU A 75 -8.04 11.72 -4.06
N ALA A 76 -9.27 11.28 -3.84
CA ALA A 76 -10.46 12.01 -4.27
C ALA A 76 -10.54 13.42 -3.65
N TYR A 77 -10.20 13.57 -2.37
CA TYR A 77 -10.17 14.88 -1.69
C TYR A 77 -9.17 15.89 -2.28
N MET A 78 -8.23 15.45 -3.12
CA MET A 78 -7.24 16.33 -3.75
C MET A 78 -7.71 16.90 -5.10
N THR A 79 -8.90 16.55 -5.59
CA THR A 79 -9.40 16.99 -6.90
C THR A 79 -10.22 18.28 -6.81
N ASP A 80 -10.33 18.98 -7.94
CA ASP A 80 -11.21 20.15 -8.07
C ASP A 80 -12.70 19.78 -7.91
N GLU A 81 -13.07 18.55 -8.25
CA GLU A 81 -14.42 18.02 -8.01
C GLU A 81 -14.74 17.97 -6.50
N ALA A 82 -13.82 17.48 -5.68
CA ALA A 82 -14.02 17.49 -4.22
C ALA A 82 -14.07 18.93 -3.66
N ALA A 83 -13.30 19.86 -4.25
CA ALA A 83 -13.34 21.27 -3.88
C ALA A 83 -14.71 21.91 -4.19
N GLU A 84 -15.29 21.64 -5.36
CA GLU A 84 -16.64 22.10 -5.73
C GLU A 84 -17.70 21.57 -4.76
N GLY A 85 -17.65 20.28 -4.40
CA GLY A 85 -18.57 19.70 -3.43
C GLY A 85 -18.52 20.37 -2.06
N ARG A 86 -17.29 20.60 -1.56
CA ARG A 86 -17.06 21.33 -0.32
C ARG A 86 -17.61 22.76 -0.39
N ASP A 87 -17.29 23.49 -1.46
CA ASP A 87 -17.63 24.90 -1.59
C ASP A 87 -19.14 25.10 -1.79
N ALA A 88 -19.80 24.23 -2.57
CA ALA A 88 -21.25 24.25 -2.72
C ALA A 88 -21.97 24.06 -1.38
N PHE A 89 -21.50 23.12 -0.55
CA PHE A 89 -22.03 22.90 0.80
C PHE A 89 -21.87 24.13 1.70
N LEU A 90 -20.66 24.72 1.75
CA LEU A 90 -20.38 25.90 2.56
C LEU A 90 -21.23 27.12 2.13
N HIS A 91 -21.42 27.29 0.83
CA HIS A 91 -22.21 28.40 0.27
C HIS A 91 -23.70 28.10 0.15
N LYS A 92 -24.17 26.93 0.60
CA LYS A 92 -25.58 26.50 0.57
C LYS A 92 -26.21 26.58 -0.83
N ARG A 93 -25.44 26.25 -1.85
CA ARG A 93 -25.90 26.19 -3.26
C ARG A 93 -25.82 24.76 -3.78
N PRO A 94 -26.58 24.41 -4.84
CA PRO A 94 -26.34 23.19 -5.58
C PRO A 94 -24.91 23.16 -6.15
N PRO A 95 -24.24 22.01 -6.16
CA PRO A 95 -22.96 21.84 -6.85
C PRO A 95 -23.13 21.78 -8.38
N ASP A 96 -22.15 22.27 -9.12
CA ASP A 96 -22.05 22.12 -10.58
C ASP A 96 -21.01 21.07 -10.95
N TRP A 97 -21.49 19.91 -11.39
CA TRP A 97 -20.64 18.79 -11.80
C TRP A 97 -20.34 18.77 -13.30
N SER A 98 -20.91 19.67 -14.09
CA SER A 98 -20.77 19.67 -15.55
C SER A 98 -19.32 19.72 -16.08
N PRO A 99 -18.33 20.31 -15.36
CA PRO A 99 -16.93 20.28 -15.80
C PRO A 99 -16.22 18.92 -15.63
N PHE A 100 -16.79 17.98 -14.86
CA PHE A 100 -16.13 16.73 -14.49
C PHE A 100 -16.71 15.55 -15.32
N PRO A 101 -15.94 14.93 -16.21
CA PRO A 101 -16.44 13.90 -17.11
C PRO A 101 -16.66 12.56 -16.40
N TRP A 102 -17.62 11.77 -16.91
CA TRP A 102 -17.76 10.38 -16.51
C TRP A 102 -16.58 9.56 -17.06
N HIS A 103 -15.88 8.88 -16.16
CA HIS A 103 -14.85 7.88 -16.49
C HIS A 103 -15.43 6.49 -16.23
N TYR A 104 -15.77 5.78 -17.30
CA TYR A 104 -16.25 4.39 -17.30
C TYR A 104 -15.28 3.48 -18.05
#